data_AF-A0A2Z4Z670-F1
#
_entry.id   AF-A0A2Z4Z670-F1
#
_cell.length_a   1.000
_cell.length_b   1.000
_cell.length_c   1.000
_cell.angle_alpha   90.00
_cell.angle_beta   90.00
_cell.angle_gamma   90.00
#
_symmetry.space_group_name_H-M   'P 1'
#
loop_
_entity.id
_entity.type
_entity.pdbx_description
1 polymer ?
#
loop_
_entity_poly.entity_id
_entity_poly.type
_entity_poly.pdbx_seq_one_letter_code
_entity_poly.pdbx_strand_id
1 'polypeptide(L)'
;MFMCSRSHTFQMRTLHFWLVPAIDHQQIVFFFDSTARPMGYVTWAYLAPDAEQRMLTDPNFLLHPSEWNEGGRTWIIDFCFPSGGAKDAISTLKTIFRRNNIPQVFWARRNFDFTIKKTGCYSLSKSSTDGLSVSTS
;
A
#
# COMPACT_ATOMS: atom_id res chain seq x y z
N MET A 1 7.55 11.43 8.31
CA MET A 1 7.03 12.12 7.12
C MET A 1 6.98 11.13 5.98
N PHE A 2 5.91 10.33 6.02
CA PHE A 2 5.13 10.02 4.84
C PHE A 2 4.73 11.37 4.23
N MET A 3 4.73 11.47 2.90
CA MET A 3 4.52 12.75 2.22
C MET A 3 3.09 13.26 2.44
N CYS A 4 2.91 13.98 3.54
CA CYS A 4 1.75 14.81 3.80
C CYS A 4 2.20 16.00 4.66
N SER A 5 3.06 16.83 4.07
CA SER A 5 3.15 18.25 4.39
C SER A 5 3.92 18.96 3.27
N ARG A 6 3.18 19.73 2.45
CA ARG A 6 3.71 20.73 1.50
C ARG A 6 4.28 20.22 0.16
N SER A 7 3.53 19.40 -0.57
CA SER A 7 3.70 19.26 -2.02
C SER A 7 2.48 19.85 -2.73
N HIS A 8 2.46 21.17 -2.92
CA HIS A 8 1.47 21.84 -3.79
C HIS A 8 1.69 21.54 -5.29
N THR A 9 2.66 20.67 -5.62
CA THR A 9 3.10 20.39 -6.99
C THR A 9 3.10 18.91 -7.34
N PHE A 10 2.27 18.08 -6.68
CA PHE A 10 1.81 16.86 -7.36
C PHE A 10 0.86 17.32 -8.46
N GLN A 11 1.35 17.36 -9.69
CA GLN A 11 0.50 17.59 -10.86
C GLN A 11 -0.66 16.59 -10.79
N MET A 12 -1.90 17.07 -10.89
CA MET A 12 -3.12 16.23 -10.95
C MET A 12 -2.96 15.01 -11.89
N ARG A 13 -2.15 15.16 -12.95
CA ARG A 13 -1.79 14.10 -13.90
C ARG A 13 -1.10 12.90 -13.24
N THR A 14 -0.17 13.12 -12.32
CA THR A 14 0.51 12.03 -11.60
C THR A 14 -0.46 11.36 -10.65
N LEU A 15 -1.30 12.10 -9.94
CA LEU A 15 -2.32 11.49 -9.07
C LEU A 15 -3.28 10.58 -9.87
N HIS A 16 -3.75 11.04 -11.03
CA HIS A 16 -4.62 10.26 -11.91
C HIS A 16 -3.93 8.98 -12.40
N PHE A 17 -2.64 9.07 -12.77
CA PHE A 17 -1.88 7.93 -13.29
C PHE A 17 -1.70 6.79 -12.29
N TRP A 18 -1.73 7.09 -10.98
CA TRP A 18 -1.59 6.09 -9.92
C TRP A 18 -2.95 5.66 -9.36
N LEU A 19 -3.94 6.56 -9.29
CA LEU A 19 -5.27 6.23 -8.78
C LEU A 19 -6.09 5.38 -9.75
N VAL A 20 -6.01 5.62 -11.06
CA VAL A 20 -6.78 4.84 -12.05
C VAL A 20 -6.45 3.35 -11.99
N PRO A 21 -5.18 2.90 -12.12
CA PRO A 21 -4.87 1.48 -12.01
C PRO A 21 -5.20 0.91 -10.64
N ALA A 22 -5.01 1.69 -9.56
CA ALA A 22 -5.39 1.26 -8.22
C ALA A 22 -6.90 1.01 -8.09
N ILE A 23 -7.73 1.87 -8.70
CA ILE A 23 -9.19 1.71 -8.70
C ILE A 23 -9.60 0.53 -9.58
N ASP A 24 -9.04 0.43 -10.79
CA ASP A 24 -9.35 -0.63 -11.76
C ASP A 24 -9.05 -2.03 -11.19
N HIS A 25 -7.96 -2.15 -10.43
CA HIS A 25 -7.58 -3.40 -9.77
C HIS A 25 -8.18 -3.58 -8.36
N GLN A 26 -9.01 -2.64 -7.87
CA GLN A 26 -9.55 -2.64 -6.51
C GLN A 26 -8.46 -2.67 -5.42
N GLN A 27 -7.31 -2.07 -5.71
CA GLN A 27 -6.14 -1.99 -4.82
C GLN A 27 -6.02 -0.61 -4.17
N ILE A 28 -7.15 -0.09 -3.74
CA ILE A 28 -7.29 1.19 -3.07
C ILE A 28 -8.33 1.09 -1.95
N VAL A 29 -8.07 1.78 -0.84
CA VAL A 29 -9.05 1.96 0.23
C VAL A 29 -9.05 3.42 0.68
N PHE A 30 -10.26 3.99 0.75
CA PHE A 30 -10.51 5.31 1.32
C PHE A 30 -10.98 5.19 2.76
N PHE A 31 -10.52 6.11 3.60
CA PHE A 31 -10.89 6.19 5.00
C PHE A 31 -11.69 7.46 5.24
N PHE A 32 -12.80 7.31 5.96
CA PHE A 32 -13.71 8.40 6.29
C PHE A 32 -13.90 8.49 7.79
N ASP A 33 -14.13 9.70 8.29
CA ASP A 33 -14.48 9.92 9.68
C ASP A 33 -15.98 9.64 9.94
N SER A 34 -16.41 9.80 11.21
CA SER A 34 -17.81 9.64 11.61
C SER A 34 -18.76 10.66 10.97
N THR A 35 -18.23 11.72 10.37
CA THR A 35 -18.99 12.75 9.65
C THR A 35 -18.92 12.59 8.13
N ALA A 36 -18.46 11.43 7.65
CA ALA A 36 -18.28 11.09 6.24
C ALA A 36 -17.25 11.98 5.50
N ARG A 37 -16.31 12.62 6.20
CA ARG A 37 -15.23 13.39 5.56
C ARG A 37 -14.05 12.48 5.26
N PRO A 38 -13.40 12.62 4.08
CA PRO A 38 -12.24 11.81 3.74
C PRO A 38 -11.06 12.16 4.67
N MET A 39 -10.60 11.16 5.40
CA MET A 39 -9.42 11.27 6.26
C MET A 39 -8.14 10.98 5.49
N GLY A 40 -8.22 10.11 4.49
CA GLY A 40 -7.06 9.63 3.75
C GLY A 40 -7.37 8.45 2.86
N TYR A 41 -6.34 7.95 2.19
CA TYR A 41 -6.40 6.76 1.37
C TYR A 41 -5.07 6.01 1.38
N VAL A 42 -5.16 4.74 1.03
CA VAL A 42 -3.99 3.87 0.82
C VAL A 42 -4.17 3.13 -0.50
N THR A 43 -3.10 3.08 -1.29
CA THR A 43 -3.01 2.25 -2.50
C THR A 43 -1.89 1.22 -2.34
N TRP A 44 -2.05 0.07 -3.00
CA TRP A 44 -1.00 -0.94 -3.08
C TRP A 44 -0.94 -1.56 -4.47
N ALA A 45 0.20 -2.14 -4.82
CA ALA A 45 0.44 -2.82 -6.09
C ALA A 45 1.10 -4.19 -5.85
N TYR A 46 0.93 -5.13 -6.78
CA TYR A 46 1.66 -6.39 -6.80
C TYR A 46 2.77 -6.30 -7.85
N LEU A 47 3.97 -5.95 -7.41
CA LEU A 47 5.07 -5.64 -8.30
C LEU A 47 5.88 -6.89 -8.62
N ALA A 48 6.17 -7.10 -9.91
CA ALA A 48 7.17 -8.06 -10.34
C ALA A 48 8.57 -7.67 -9.82
N PRO A 49 9.52 -8.63 -9.73
CA PRO A 49 10.85 -8.38 -9.19
C PRO A 49 11.64 -7.27 -9.91
N ASP A 50 11.45 -7.10 -11.21
CA ASP A 50 12.09 -6.07 -12.03
C ASP A 50 11.50 -4.68 -11.77
N ALA A 51 10.17 -4.57 -11.65
CA ALA A 51 9.48 -3.34 -11.29
C ALA A 51 9.83 -2.90 -9.87
N GLU A 52 9.91 -3.84 -8.94
CA GLU A 52 10.38 -3.58 -7.59
C GLU A 52 11.82 -3.10 -7.56
N GLN A 53 12.73 -3.74 -8.30
CA GLN A 53 14.12 -3.33 -8.35
C GLN A 53 14.23 -1.88 -8.85
N ARG A 54 13.55 -1.55 -9.96
CA ARG A 54 13.50 -0.18 -10.48
C ARG A 54 12.95 0.81 -9.45
N MET A 55 11.86 0.45 -8.76
CA MET A 55 11.26 1.29 -7.73
C MET A 55 12.21 1.62 -6.56
N LEU A 56 13.15 0.70 -6.26
CA LEU A 56 14.13 0.85 -5.19
C LEU A 56 15.41 1.58 -5.64
N THR A 57 15.78 1.49 -6.93
CA THR A 57 17.05 2.03 -7.44
C THR A 57 16.90 3.35 -8.17
N ASP A 58 15.77 3.59 -8.83
CA ASP A 58 15.55 4.77 -9.67
C ASP A 58 14.72 5.84 -8.94
N PRO A 59 15.29 7.02 -8.63
CA PRO A 59 14.55 8.12 -8.01
C PRO A 59 13.46 8.71 -8.94
N ASN A 60 13.57 8.53 -10.25
CA ASN A 60 12.57 8.97 -11.23
C ASN A 60 11.58 7.86 -11.61
N PHE A 61 11.53 6.78 -10.84
CA PHE A 61 10.67 5.65 -11.11
C PHE A 61 9.20 6.06 -11.26
N LEU A 62 8.59 5.61 -12.35
CA LEU A 62 7.19 5.78 -12.68
C LEU A 62 6.60 4.40 -12.98
N LEU A 63 5.71 3.94 -12.10
CA LEU A 63 5.08 2.63 -12.23
C LEU A 63 4.07 2.66 -13.37
N HIS A 64 4.26 1.87 -14.40
CA HIS A 64 3.30 1.80 -15.51
C HIS A 64 2.00 1.09 -15.04
N PRO A 65 0.80 1.48 -15.51
CA PRO A 65 -0.45 0.84 -15.10
C PRO A 65 -0.47 -0.69 -15.29
N SER A 66 0.21 -1.21 -16.31
CA SER A 66 0.33 -2.67 -16.53
C SER A 66 1.18 -3.38 -15.47
N GLU A 67 2.10 -2.66 -14.82
CA GLU A 67 3.00 -3.19 -13.80
C GLU A 67 2.34 -3.22 -12.40
N TRP A 68 1.12 -2.68 -12.29
CA TRP A 68 0.41 -2.52 -11.02
C TRP A 68 -0.01 -3.86 -10.40
N ASN A 69 -0.30 -4.86 -11.23
CA ASN A 69 -0.83 -6.16 -10.81
C ASN A 69 -0.15 -7.34 -11.53
N GLU A 70 1.18 -7.42 -11.43
CA GLU A 70 1.98 -8.50 -12.04
C GLU A 70 2.15 -9.72 -11.10
N GLY A 71 1.41 -9.76 -10.00
CA GLY A 71 1.35 -10.93 -9.12
C GLY A 71 2.59 -11.20 -8.27
N GLY A 72 3.55 -10.26 -8.23
CA GLY A 72 4.73 -10.36 -7.38
C GLY A 72 4.48 -9.89 -5.94
N ARG A 73 5.44 -9.15 -5.36
CA ARG A 73 5.36 -8.71 -3.96
C ARG A 73 4.38 -7.55 -3.79
N THR A 74 3.63 -7.55 -2.70
CA THR A 74 2.71 -6.45 -2.38
C THR A 74 3.46 -5.26 -1.80
N TRP A 75 3.36 -4.11 -2.46
CA TRP A 75 3.97 -2.86 -2.04
C TRP A 75 2.91 -1.79 -1.75
N ILE A 76 3.05 -1.09 -0.62
CA ILE A 76 2.32 0.16 -0.39
C ILE A 76 2.90 1.23 -1.29
N ILE A 77 2.03 1.79 -2.11
CA ILE A 77 2.38 2.77 -3.13
C ILE A 77 2.14 4.18 -2.60
N ASP A 78 0.89 4.48 -2.21
CA ASP A 78 0.53 5.71 -1.52
C ASP A 78 -0.06 5.42 -0.15
N PHE A 79 0.32 6.26 0.82
CA PHE A 79 -0.23 6.26 2.18
C PHE A 79 -0.43 7.71 2.61
N CYS A 80 -1.63 8.24 2.40
CA CYS A 80 -1.94 9.66 2.55
C CYS A 80 -3.02 9.88 3.63
N PHE A 81 -2.67 10.59 4.71
CA PHE A 81 -3.56 10.92 5.83
C PHE A 81 -3.30 12.35 6.32
N PRO A 82 -3.80 13.39 5.63
CA PRO A 82 -3.58 14.79 6.01
C PRO A 82 -4.18 15.16 7.36
N SER A 83 -5.35 14.59 7.68
CA SER A 83 -6.15 14.98 8.85
C SER A 83 -5.87 14.10 10.08
N GLY A 84 -4.88 13.20 10.02
CA GLY A 84 -4.63 12.20 11.07
C GLY A 84 -5.35 10.86 10.84
N GLY A 85 -5.37 9.99 11.84
CA GLY A 85 -6.06 8.67 11.76
C GLY A 85 -5.25 7.52 11.13
N ALA A 86 -3.97 7.75 10.81
CA ALA A 86 -3.10 6.74 10.21
C ALA A 86 -3.00 5.43 11.03
N LYS A 87 -3.08 5.51 12.37
CA LYS A 87 -3.02 4.32 13.25
C LYS A 87 -4.23 3.40 13.05
N ASP A 88 -5.42 3.98 13.03
CA ASP A 88 -6.66 3.22 12.83
C ASP A 88 -6.71 2.65 11.41
N ALA A 89 -6.28 3.45 10.43
CA ALA A 89 -6.13 2.99 9.06
C ALA A 89 -5.19 1.80 8.92
N ILE A 90 -4.06 1.78 9.63
CA ILE A 90 -3.16 0.61 9.64
C ILE A 90 -3.86 -0.62 10.21
N SER A 91 -4.68 -0.49 11.26
CA SER A 91 -5.43 -1.61 11.83
C SER A 91 -6.42 -2.21 10.81
N THR A 92 -7.18 -1.34 10.14
CA THR A 92 -8.11 -1.74 9.08
C THR A 92 -7.38 -2.36 7.89
N LEU A 93 -6.26 -1.77 7.47
CA LEU A 93 -5.44 -2.25 6.37
C LEU A 93 -4.90 -3.66 6.64
N LYS A 94 -4.46 -3.95 7.87
CA LYS A 94 -4.08 -5.31 8.28
C LYS A 94 -5.23 -6.30 8.13
N THR A 95 -6.45 -5.89 8.47
CA THR A 95 -7.64 -6.74 8.32
C THR A 95 -7.95 -7.02 6.85
N ILE A 96 -7.85 -6.00 5.99
CA ILE A 96 -8.02 -6.14 4.53
C ILE A 96 -7.00 -7.13 3.97
N PHE A 97 -5.72 -6.95 4.30
CA PHE A 97 -4.65 -7.83 3.80
C PHE A 97 -4.77 -9.27 4.29
N ARG A 98 -5.21 -9.49 5.53
CA ARG A 98 -5.52 -10.85 6.01
C ARG A 98 -6.66 -11.50 5.20
N ARG A 99 -7.74 -10.77 4.94
CA ARG A 99 -8.89 -11.27 4.16
C ARG A 99 -8.49 -11.63 2.73
N ASN A 100 -7.57 -10.86 2.15
CA ASN A 100 -7.04 -11.09 0.80
C ASN A 100 -5.88 -12.10 0.75
N ASN A 101 -5.58 -12.80 1.85
CA ASN A 101 -4.48 -13.76 1.95
C ASN A 101 -3.10 -13.19 1.56
N ILE A 102 -2.88 -11.90 1.79
CA ILE A 102 -1.61 -11.24 1.52
C ILE A 102 -0.68 -11.49 2.72
N PRO A 103 0.42 -12.24 2.56
CA PRO A 103 1.25 -12.67 3.69
C PRO A 103 2.25 -11.60 4.12
N GLN A 104 2.71 -10.76 3.20
CA GLN A 104 3.76 -9.78 3.42
C GLN A 104 3.45 -8.52 2.62
N VAL A 105 3.69 -7.38 3.25
CA VAL A 105 3.50 -6.08 2.62
C VAL A 105 4.73 -5.23 2.86
N PHE A 106 5.28 -4.73 1.77
CA PHE A 106 6.47 -3.92 1.74
C PHE A 106 6.11 -2.44 1.62
N TRP A 107 6.97 -1.58 2.13
CA TRP A 107 6.82 -0.13 2.00
C TRP A 107 8.18 0.53 1.92
N ALA A 108 8.24 1.66 1.23
CA ALA A 108 9.43 2.49 1.14
C ALA A 108 9.09 3.92 1.58
N ARG A 109 9.98 4.51 2.37
CA ARG A 109 9.98 5.93 2.68
C ARG A 109 11.08 6.59 1.87
N ARG A 110 10.70 7.59 1.09
CA ARG A 110 11.61 8.40 0.27
C ARG A 110 11.97 9.71 0.97
N ASN A 111 13.14 10.25 0.65
CA ASN A 111 13.54 11.62 0.94
C ASN A 111 12.87 12.59 -0.05
N PHE A 112 13.10 13.89 0.13
CA PHE A 112 12.55 14.92 -0.76
C PHE A 112 13.15 14.86 -2.18
N ASP A 113 14.37 14.34 -2.32
CA ASP A 113 15.05 14.07 -3.59
C ASP A 113 14.67 12.71 -4.22
N PHE A 114 13.58 12.10 -3.74
CA PHE A 114 13.07 10.79 -4.17
C PHE A 114 13.98 9.58 -3.90
N THR A 115 15.15 9.78 -3.28
CA THR A 115 16.01 8.67 -2.85
C THR A 115 15.35 7.86 -1.73
N ILE A 116 15.59 6.55 -1.70
CA ILE A 116 15.05 5.69 -0.66
C ILE A 116 15.76 5.98 0.67
N LYS A 117 15.01 6.49 1.64
CA LYS A 117 15.49 6.73 3.01
C LYS A 117 15.46 5.44 3.83
N LYS A 118 14.37 4.67 3.71
CA LYS A 118 14.13 3.47 4.49
C LYS A 118 13.13 2.57 3.79
N THR A 119 13.38 1.28 3.77
CA THR A 119 12.38 0.26 3.42
C THR A 119 11.97 -0.50 4.67
N GLY A 120 10.80 -1.14 4.60
CA GLY A 120 10.34 -2.05 5.63
C GLY A 120 9.39 -3.09 5.05
N CYS A 121 9.23 -4.18 5.80
CA CYS A 121 8.26 -5.22 5.51
C CYS A 121 7.41 -5.44 6.76
N TYR A 122 6.12 -5.69 6.54
CA TYR A 122 5.22 -6.19 7.54
C TYR A 122 4.72 -7.56 7.13
N SER A 123 5.06 -8.57 7.93
CA SER A 123 4.54 -9.92 7.76
C SER A 123 3.26 -10.08 8.56
N LEU A 124 2.19 -10.48 7.88
CA LEU A 124 0.95 -10.90 8.53
C LEU A 124 1.14 -12.37 8.91
N SER A 125 1.45 -12.62 10.19
CA SER A 125 1.42 -14.00 10.69
C SER A 125 0.02 -14.56 10.49
N LYS A 126 -0.07 -15.74 9.85
CA LYS A 126 -1.31 -16.52 9.89
C LYS A 126 -1.58 -16.79 11.37
N SER A 127 -2.77 -16.43 11.85
CA SER A 127 -3.27 -17.01 13.09
C SER A 127 -3.42 -18.50 12.83
N SER A 128 -2.49 -19.31 13.34
CA SER A 128 -2.64 -20.75 13.40
C SER A 128 -3.95 -21.07 14.10
N THR A 129 -4.93 -21.50 13.32
CA THR A 129 -6.13 -22.19 13.82
C THR A 129 -6.28 -23.43 12.94
N ASP A 130 -5.26 -24.28 12.99
CA ASP A 130 -5.31 -25.66 12.52
C ASP A 130 -5.36 -26.56 13.76
N GLY A 131 -6.32 -27.48 13.77
CA GLY A 131 -6.22 -28.73 14.54
C GLY A 131 -7.10 -28.85 15.79
N LEU A 132 -8.42 -28.92 15.62
CA LEU A 132 -9.18 -29.88 16.43
C LEU A 132 -9.45 -31.10 15.56
N SER A 133 -8.58 -32.09 15.72
CA SER A 133 -8.73 -33.44 15.19
C SER A 133 -10.05 -34.03 15.65
N VAL A 134 -10.92 -34.37 14.69
CA VAL A 134 -11.94 -35.39 14.89
C VAL A 134 -11.21 -36.71 15.12
N SER A 135 -11.14 -37.14 16.37
CA SER A 135 -10.79 -38.50 16.75
C SER A 135 -12.09 -39.28 16.88
N THR A 136 -12.32 -40.17 15.93
CA THR A 136 -13.27 -41.28 16.00
C THR A 136 -13.08 -42.11 17.27
N SER A 137 -14.19 -42.47 17.90
CA SER A 137 -14.40 -43.75 18.60
C SER A 137 -15.88 -44.08 18.54
#